data_AF-A0A9D6THS4-F1
#
_entry.id   AF-A0A9D6THS4-F1
#
_cell.length_a   1.000
_cell.length_b   1.000
_cell.length_c   1.000
_cell.angle_alpha   90.00
_cell.angle_beta   90.00
_cell.angle_gamma   90.00
#
_symmetry.space_group_name_H-M   'P 1'
#
loop_
_entity.id
_entity.type
_entity.pdbx_description
1 polymer ?
#
loop_
_entity_poly.entity_id
_entity_poly.type
_entity_poly.pdbx_seq_one_letter_code
_entity_poly.pdbx_strand_id
1 'polypeptide(L)'
;MSAAPKDRQPWPMKWIALAILLVIVPYTFLTLHYRKQGPAFRPYEDMKNRAGVIRLLSAGFQRIPLAAQRPADPSGTTAAATFMAPGGLPAELAATLVEAPLLPAEILTVSATPDTGAAQAYQIRFSCTLPDEKQQLAGAELYVKGGQIVITPTFERLAGQLRARTRENVVLITVPAGALKAGQYQVTLAGQRISRAWTLHVR
;
A
#
# COMPACT_ATOMS: atom_id res chain seq x y z
N MET A 1 -60.49 38.80 -42.56
CA MET A 1 -60.32 37.41 -43.07
C MET A 1 -59.23 36.77 -42.22
N SER A 2 -59.60 36.04 -41.17
CA SER A 2 -58.64 35.43 -40.23
C SER A 2 -58.28 34.03 -40.70
N ALA A 3 -57.01 33.79 -40.99
CA ALA A 3 -56.48 32.47 -41.33
C ALA A 3 -56.37 31.61 -40.06
N ALA A 4 -56.97 30.42 -40.08
CA ALA A 4 -56.88 29.46 -38.98
C ALA A 4 -55.43 28.91 -38.82
N PRO A 5 -54.97 28.62 -37.59
CA PRO A 5 -53.63 28.09 -37.36
C PRO A 5 -53.54 26.66 -37.91
N LYS A 6 -52.52 26.40 -38.72
CA LYS A 6 -52.26 25.09 -39.33
C LYS A 6 -51.77 24.13 -38.25
N ASP A 7 -52.60 23.17 -37.90
CA ASP A 7 -52.30 22.14 -36.90
C ASP A 7 -51.11 21.29 -37.38
N ARG A 8 -49.93 21.52 -36.77
CA ARG A 8 -48.71 20.79 -37.12
C ARG A 8 -48.72 19.49 -36.33
N GLN A 9 -49.20 18.42 -36.94
CA GLN A 9 -49.05 17.09 -36.37
C GLN A 9 -47.56 16.86 -36.04
N PRO A 10 -47.22 16.46 -34.80
CA PRO A 10 -45.84 16.11 -34.47
C PRO A 10 -45.43 14.94 -35.36
N TRP A 11 -44.17 14.96 -35.80
CA TRP A 11 -43.59 13.88 -36.60
C TRP A 11 -43.92 12.51 -35.98
N PRO A 12 -44.12 11.45 -36.78
CA PRO A 12 -44.50 10.16 -36.23
C PRO A 12 -43.44 9.70 -35.23
N MET A 13 -43.80 9.63 -33.95
CA MET A 13 -42.89 9.34 -32.82
C MET A 13 -42.01 8.10 -33.04
N LYS A 14 -42.50 7.15 -33.84
CA LYS A 14 -41.80 5.90 -34.20
C LYS A 14 -40.48 6.15 -34.93
N TRP A 15 -40.39 7.16 -35.80
CA TRP A 15 -39.17 7.48 -36.55
C TRP A 15 -38.11 8.16 -35.67
N ILE A 16 -38.57 8.99 -34.73
CA ILE A 16 -37.69 9.61 -33.74
C ILE A 16 -37.12 8.51 -32.82
N ALA A 17 -37.98 7.59 -32.34
CA ALA A 17 -37.54 6.47 -31.52
C ALA A 17 -36.54 5.55 -32.25
N LEU A 18 -36.78 5.27 -33.54
CA LEU A 18 -35.86 4.49 -34.37
C LEU A 18 -34.48 5.17 -34.49
N ALA A 19 -34.47 6.48 -34.78
CA ALA A 19 -33.24 7.25 -34.90
C ALA A 19 -32.45 7.28 -33.58
N ILE A 20 -33.14 7.48 -32.44
CA ILE A 20 -32.52 7.44 -31.11
C ILE A 20 -31.88 6.07 -30.86
N LEU A 21 -32.59 4.98 -31.15
CA LEU A 21 -32.11 3.63 -30.91
C LEU A 21 -30.91 3.29 -31.81
N LEU A 22 -30.96 3.71 -33.07
CA LEU A 22 -29.87 3.51 -34.04
C LEU A 22 -28.61 4.30 -33.68
N VAL A 23 -28.70 5.41 -32.94
CA VAL A 23 -27.54 6.18 -32.50
C VAL A 23 -27.03 5.71 -31.13
N ILE A 24 -27.93 5.55 -30.16
CA ILE A 24 -27.55 5.25 -28.78
C ILE A 24 -26.95 3.85 -28.67
N VAL A 25 -27.59 2.83 -29.26
CA VAL A 25 -27.14 1.44 -29.10
C VAL A 25 -25.70 1.22 -29.60
N PRO A 26 -25.31 1.62 -30.83
CA PRO A 26 -23.93 1.46 -31.26
C PRO A 26 -22.96 2.35 -30.48
N TYR A 27 -23.35 3.58 -30.14
CA TYR A 27 -22.52 4.45 -29.30
C TYR A 27 -22.23 3.80 -27.93
N THR A 28 -23.26 3.26 -27.28
CA THR A 28 -23.12 2.57 -25.99
C THR A 28 -22.29 1.30 -26.13
N PHE A 29 -22.49 0.51 -27.18
CA PHE A 29 -21.69 -0.70 -27.44
C PHE A 29 -20.21 -0.35 -27.64
N LEU A 30 -19.88 0.61 -28.52
CA LEU A 30 -18.49 1.05 -28.72
C LEU A 30 -17.88 1.57 -27.43
N THR A 31 -18.62 2.39 -26.69
CA THR A 31 -18.12 3.00 -25.46
C THR A 31 -17.84 1.95 -24.39
N LEU A 32 -18.66 0.92 -24.25
CA LEU A 32 -18.43 -0.17 -23.29
C LEU A 32 -17.34 -1.14 -23.75
N HIS A 33 -17.32 -1.51 -25.03
CA HIS A 33 -16.38 -2.48 -25.59
C HIS A 33 -14.94 -1.94 -25.62
N TYR A 34 -14.76 -0.67 -25.97
CA TYR A 34 -13.45 -0.01 -26.02
C TYR A 34 -13.12 0.78 -24.75
N ARG A 35 -13.95 0.68 -23.70
CA ARG A 35 -13.62 1.29 -22.41
C ARG A 35 -12.36 0.63 -21.87
N LYS A 36 -11.29 1.40 -21.68
CA LYS A 36 -10.12 0.91 -20.95
C LYS A 36 -10.56 0.43 -19.58
N GLN A 37 -10.34 -0.86 -19.31
CA GLN A 37 -10.60 -1.47 -18.02
C GLN A 37 -9.47 -1.08 -17.07
N GLY A 38 -9.57 0.09 -16.47
CA GLY A 38 -8.60 0.55 -15.50
C GLY A 38 -8.73 2.03 -15.17
N PRO A 39 -8.14 2.46 -14.04
CA PRO A 39 -8.01 3.88 -13.76
C PRO A 39 -7.25 4.57 -14.90
N ALA A 40 -7.56 5.85 -15.14
CA ALA A 40 -6.80 6.65 -16.09
C ALA A 40 -5.32 6.65 -15.68
N PHE A 41 -4.43 6.54 -16.67
CA PHE A 41 -2.99 6.67 -16.46
C PHE A 41 -2.70 8.00 -15.79
N ARG A 42 -1.99 7.98 -14.67
CA ARG A 42 -1.58 9.15 -13.89
C ARG A 42 -0.08 9.34 -14.10
N PRO A 43 0.37 10.17 -15.07
CA PRO A 43 1.75 10.13 -15.55
C PRO A 43 2.81 10.23 -14.46
N TYR A 44 2.61 11.11 -13.48
CA TYR A 44 3.55 11.30 -12.39
C TYR A 44 3.63 10.08 -11.46
N GLU A 45 2.49 9.58 -10.98
CA GLU A 45 2.42 8.42 -10.08
C GLU A 45 2.94 7.15 -10.78
N ASP A 46 2.52 6.93 -12.02
CA ASP A 46 2.85 5.70 -12.76
C ASP A 46 4.33 5.68 -13.19
N MET A 47 4.89 6.80 -13.64
CA MET A 47 6.33 6.88 -13.95
C MET A 47 7.19 6.73 -12.70
N LYS A 48 6.79 7.34 -11.59
CA LYS A 48 7.48 7.21 -10.30
C LYS A 48 7.47 5.76 -9.80
N ASN A 49 6.32 5.09 -9.86
CA ASN A 49 6.20 3.69 -9.47
C ASN A 49 7.10 2.78 -10.32
N ARG A 50 7.11 2.98 -11.66
CA ARG A 50 8.00 2.24 -12.57
C ARG A 50 9.47 2.47 -12.25
N ALA A 51 9.88 3.74 -12.06
CA ALA A 51 11.25 4.07 -11.71
C ALA A 51 11.68 3.44 -10.38
N GLY A 52 10.80 3.45 -9.37
CA GLY A 52 11.05 2.81 -8.08
C GLY A 52 11.25 1.30 -8.21
N VAL A 53 10.37 0.61 -8.95
CA VAL A 53 10.48 -0.84 -9.17
C VAL A 53 11.77 -1.19 -9.90
N ILE A 54 12.12 -0.46 -10.97
CA ILE A 54 13.34 -0.72 -11.74
C ILE A 54 14.58 -0.53 -10.88
N ARG A 55 14.66 0.55 -10.09
CA ARG A 55 15.82 0.83 -9.22
C ARG A 55 15.99 -0.24 -8.14
N LEU A 56 14.90 -0.61 -7.46
CA LEU A 56 14.92 -1.64 -6.43
C LEU A 56 15.38 -2.99 -7.00
N LEU A 57 14.79 -3.42 -8.12
CA LEU A 57 15.16 -4.68 -8.76
C LEU A 57 16.62 -4.66 -9.24
N SER A 58 17.07 -3.54 -9.82
CA SER A 58 18.47 -3.39 -10.26
C SER A 58 19.47 -3.45 -9.10
N ALA A 59 19.06 -3.01 -7.91
CA ALA A 59 19.85 -3.08 -6.68
C ALA A 59 19.70 -4.43 -5.94
N GLY A 60 18.92 -5.36 -6.48
CA GLY A 60 18.68 -6.69 -5.90
C GLY A 60 17.64 -6.72 -4.76
N PHE A 61 16.89 -5.63 -4.55
CA PHE A 61 15.81 -5.58 -3.58
C PHE A 61 14.48 -6.07 -4.18
N GLN A 62 13.83 -6.98 -3.47
CA GLN A 62 12.43 -7.33 -3.70
C GLN A 62 11.55 -6.56 -2.72
N ARG A 63 10.59 -5.78 -3.24
CA ARG A 63 9.59 -5.08 -2.43
C ARG A 63 8.30 -5.88 -2.34
N ILE A 64 7.78 -6.05 -1.14
CA ILE A 64 6.55 -6.79 -0.85
C ILE A 64 5.65 -5.90 0.04
N PRO A 65 4.45 -5.52 -0.42
CA PRO A 65 3.52 -4.78 0.40
C PRO A 65 2.95 -5.68 1.49
N LEU A 66 2.86 -5.16 2.72
CA LEU A 66 2.36 -5.84 3.89
C LEU A 66 1.06 -5.18 4.37
N ALA A 67 0.09 -6.01 4.72
CA ALA A 67 -1.12 -5.55 5.41
C ALA A 67 -0.79 -5.23 6.87
N ALA A 68 -1.30 -4.10 7.35
CA ALA A 68 -1.23 -3.69 8.75
C ALA A 68 -2.64 -3.65 9.38
N GLN A 69 -2.76 -4.16 10.60
CA GLN A 69 -3.98 -4.14 11.39
C GLN A 69 -3.78 -3.29 12.65
N ARG A 70 -4.78 -2.48 12.98
CA ARG A 70 -4.80 -1.59 14.17
C ARG A 70 -6.23 -1.37 14.69
N PRO A 71 -6.45 -1.34 16.01
CA PRO A 71 -5.51 -1.76 17.05
C PRO A 71 -5.21 -3.25 16.92
N ALA A 72 -4.00 -3.68 17.25
CA ALA A 72 -3.71 -5.10 17.33
C ALA A 72 -3.99 -5.63 18.74
N ASP A 73 -4.79 -6.68 18.83
CA ASP A 73 -5.02 -7.40 20.09
C ASP A 73 -3.73 -8.06 20.58
N PRO A 74 -3.54 -8.22 21.90
CA PRO A 74 -2.40 -8.96 22.44
C PRO A 74 -2.47 -10.44 22.03
N SER A 75 -1.36 -11.01 21.55
CA SER A 75 -1.20 -12.45 21.35
C SER A 75 0.01 -12.93 22.13
N GLY A 76 -0.18 -14.05 22.85
CA GLY A 76 0.85 -14.71 23.64
C GLY A 76 1.79 -15.55 22.78
N THR A 77 2.59 -14.90 21.93
CA THR A 77 3.58 -15.56 21.08
C THR A 77 4.96 -15.50 21.73
N THR A 78 5.74 -16.58 21.65
CA THR A 78 7.16 -16.58 22.02
C THR A 78 7.93 -15.59 21.17
N ALA A 79 8.32 -14.46 21.76
CA ALA A 79 9.00 -13.39 21.05
C ALA A 79 10.49 -13.70 20.87
N ALA A 80 11.01 -13.42 19.67
CA ALA A 80 12.44 -13.39 19.39
C ALA A 80 13.15 -12.35 20.26
N ALA A 81 14.43 -12.58 20.53
CA ALA A 81 15.27 -11.56 21.15
C ALA A 81 15.47 -10.38 20.18
N THR A 82 14.92 -9.22 20.53
CA THR A 82 15.02 -7.99 19.74
C THR A 82 16.08 -7.06 20.32
N PHE A 83 16.90 -6.47 19.47
CA PHE A 83 17.91 -5.48 19.84
C PHE A 83 17.57 -4.10 19.24
N MET A 84 18.12 -3.05 19.85
CA MET A 84 18.06 -1.72 19.27
C MET A 84 18.96 -1.62 18.05
N ALA A 85 18.48 -0.95 17.02
CA ALA A 85 19.23 -0.65 15.81
C ALA A 85 19.18 0.87 15.54
N PRO A 86 20.17 1.41 14.82
CA PRO A 86 20.18 2.82 14.42
C PRO A 86 18.89 3.22 13.70
N GLY A 87 18.41 4.44 13.96
CA GLY A 87 17.30 5.03 13.23
C GLY A 87 17.63 5.27 11.76
N GLY A 88 16.59 5.41 10.95
CA GLY A 88 16.63 5.62 9.52
C GLY A 88 16.57 4.33 8.71
N LEU A 89 16.69 4.49 7.39
CA LEU A 89 16.85 3.37 6.46
C LEU A 89 18.33 3.03 6.31
N PRO A 90 18.67 1.76 6.05
CA PRO A 90 20.01 1.41 5.59
C PRO A 90 20.39 2.22 4.35
N ALA A 91 21.62 2.72 4.32
CA ALA A 91 22.09 3.68 3.30
C ALA A 91 21.87 3.18 1.86
N GLU A 92 22.07 1.89 1.63
CA GLU A 92 21.83 1.27 0.33
C GLU A 92 20.37 1.35 -0.10
N LEU A 93 19.44 0.97 0.79
CA LEU A 93 18.01 1.07 0.50
C LEU A 93 17.60 2.54 0.29
N ALA A 94 18.08 3.44 1.15
CA ALA A 94 17.80 4.87 1.04
C ALA A 94 18.22 5.46 -0.33
N ALA A 95 19.38 5.06 -0.85
CA ALA A 95 19.88 5.51 -2.15
C ALA A 95 19.07 4.97 -3.34
N THR A 96 18.41 3.82 -3.18
CA THR A 96 17.61 3.19 -4.26
C THR A 96 16.19 3.73 -4.36
N LEU A 97 15.62 4.17 -3.25
CA LEU A 97 14.24 4.66 -3.19
C LEU A 97 14.13 6.03 -3.87
N VAL A 98 13.11 6.19 -4.71
CA VAL A 98 12.84 7.47 -5.40
C VAL A 98 12.34 8.53 -4.43
N GLU A 99 11.59 8.11 -3.41
CA GLU A 99 11.12 8.96 -2.31
C GLU A 99 11.34 8.22 -1.00
N ALA A 100 11.81 8.94 0.02
CA ALA A 100 11.96 8.38 1.34
C ALA A 100 10.58 8.10 1.96
N PRO A 101 10.32 6.87 2.46
CA PRO A 101 9.08 6.55 3.14
C PRO A 101 8.98 7.37 4.42
N LEU A 102 7.76 7.76 4.77
CA LEU A 102 7.48 8.30 6.10
C LEU A 102 7.68 7.15 7.09
N LEU A 103 8.55 7.35 8.09
CA LEU A 103 8.84 6.37 9.14
C LEU A 103 8.21 6.82 10.46
N PRO A 104 7.88 5.89 11.39
CA PRO A 104 7.49 6.30 12.74
C PRO A 104 8.68 6.96 13.44
N ALA A 105 8.44 7.79 14.44
CA ALA A 105 9.51 8.45 15.17
C ALA A 105 10.43 7.42 15.86
N GLU A 106 9.85 6.47 16.59
CA GLU A 106 10.58 5.39 17.27
C GLU A 106 9.80 4.08 17.24
N ILE A 107 10.51 2.96 17.11
CA ILE A 107 10.00 1.62 17.39
C ILE A 107 10.29 1.27 18.84
N LEU A 108 9.24 1.20 19.66
CA LEU A 108 9.34 0.98 21.09
C LEU A 108 9.56 -0.50 21.41
N THR A 109 8.63 -1.35 21.00
CA THR A 109 8.67 -2.81 21.24
C THR A 109 8.37 -3.57 19.96
N VAL A 110 8.92 -4.78 19.83
CA VAL A 110 8.60 -5.73 18.75
C VAL A 110 8.40 -7.10 19.38
N SER A 111 7.39 -7.83 18.90
CA SER A 111 7.11 -9.21 19.23
C SER A 111 6.84 -9.97 17.94
N ALA A 112 7.70 -10.93 17.62
CA ALA A 112 7.62 -11.79 16.45
C ALA A 112 8.35 -13.10 16.74
N THR A 113 7.99 -14.22 16.10
CA THR A 113 8.67 -15.50 16.35
C THR A 113 10.09 -15.53 15.77
N PRO A 114 11.05 -16.20 16.40
CA PRO A 114 12.41 -16.34 15.85
C PRO A 114 12.46 -17.31 14.65
N ASP A 115 11.44 -18.16 14.50
CA ASP A 115 11.32 -19.16 13.45
C ASP A 115 9.94 -19.08 12.78
N THR A 116 9.89 -19.35 11.48
CA THR A 116 8.65 -19.52 10.72
C THR A 116 8.85 -20.53 9.59
N GLY A 117 7.79 -21.20 9.15
CA GLY A 117 7.83 -22.00 7.92
C GLY A 117 7.70 -21.09 6.69
N ALA A 118 8.36 -21.42 5.58
CA ALA A 118 8.29 -20.66 4.33
C ALA A 118 6.86 -20.55 3.77
N ALA A 119 6.02 -21.56 4.02
CA ALA A 119 4.62 -21.58 3.61
C ALA A 119 3.64 -20.97 4.65
N GLN A 120 4.14 -20.41 5.75
CA GLN A 120 3.30 -19.82 6.80
C GLN A 120 3.33 -18.29 6.73
N ALA A 121 2.20 -17.67 7.05
CA ALA A 121 2.16 -16.23 7.23
C ALA A 121 2.91 -15.86 8.51
N TYR A 122 3.82 -14.89 8.41
CA TYR A 122 4.65 -14.47 9.54
C TYR A 122 4.13 -13.15 10.11
N GLN A 123 3.75 -13.19 11.39
CA GLN A 123 3.14 -12.06 12.09
C GLN A 123 4.17 -11.33 12.94
N ILE A 124 4.19 -10.00 12.82
CA ILE A 124 5.05 -9.12 13.60
C ILE A 124 4.15 -8.10 14.28
N ARG A 125 4.14 -8.12 15.61
CA ARG A 125 3.51 -7.07 16.41
C ARG A 125 4.57 -6.06 16.83
N PHE A 126 4.26 -4.79 16.80
CA PHE A 126 5.14 -3.76 17.35
C PHE A 126 4.35 -2.59 17.90
N SER A 127 4.99 -1.84 18.82
CA SER A 127 4.51 -0.52 19.22
C SER A 127 5.46 0.56 18.71
N CYS A 128 4.89 1.68 18.26
CA CYS A 128 5.65 2.80 17.73
C CYS A 128 5.03 4.16 18.08
N THR A 129 5.87 5.19 18.09
CA THR A 129 5.44 6.58 18.22
C THR A 129 5.38 7.27 16.85
N LEU A 130 4.36 8.09 16.62
CA LEU A 130 4.21 8.90 15.43
C LEU A 130 4.96 10.24 15.56
N PRO A 131 5.54 10.77 14.48
CA PRO A 131 6.18 12.08 14.50
C PRO A 131 5.17 13.22 14.69
N ASP A 132 3.94 13.07 14.20
CA ASP A 132 2.87 14.06 14.32
C ASP A 132 1.48 13.39 14.44
N GLU A 133 0.45 14.20 14.72
CA GLU A 133 -0.97 13.76 14.77
C GLU A 133 -1.66 13.77 13.41
N LYS A 134 -0.96 14.18 12.35
CA LYS A 134 -1.47 14.26 10.98
C LYS A 134 -1.06 13.06 10.14
N GLN A 135 -0.41 12.08 10.75
CA GLN A 135 -0.04 10.83 10.11
C GLN A 135 -0.77 9.67 10.76
N GLN A 136 -1.13 8.70 9.94
CA GLN A 136 -1.76 7.47 10.38
C GLN A 136 -1.12 6.32 9.59
N LEU A 137 -0.83 5.20 10.24
CA LEU A 137 -0.25 4.05 9.54
C LEU A 137 -1.24 3.53 8.50
N ALA A 138 -0.82 3.30 7.26
CA ALA A 138 -1.63 2.72 6.20
C ALA A 138 -1.29 1.24 5.95
N GLY A 139 -0.05 0.83 6.22
CA GLY A 139 0.45 -0.51 5.92
C GLY A 139 1.91 -0.65 6.34
N ALA A 140 2.63 -1.56 5.69
CA ALA A 140 4.09 -1.58 5.71
C ALA A 140 4.62 -2.10 4.36
N GLU A 141 5.86 -1.78 4.04
CA GLU A 141 6.59 -2.36 2.92
C GLU A 141 7.75 -3.17 3.47
N LEU A 142 7.98 -4.34 2.87
CA LEU A 142 9.08 -5.23 3.19
C LEU A 142 10.04 -5.28 2.02
N TYR A 143 11.32 -5.06 2.30
CA TYR A 143 12.41 -5.11 1.33
C TYR A 143 13.32 -6.28 1.68
N VAL A 144 13.46 -7.23 0.76
CA VAL A 144 14.36 -8.38 0.91
C VAL A 144 15.55 -8.22 -0.02
N LYS A 145 16.75 -8.42 0.51
CA LYS A 145 17.98 -8.58 -0.28
C LYS A 145 18.93 -9.55 0.42
N GLY A 146 19.19 -10.69 -0.22
CA GLY A 146 20.00 -11.76 0.39
C GLY A 146 19.44 -12.18 1.76
N GLY A 147 20.29 -12.21 2.78
CA GLY A 147 19.92 -12.47 4.18
C GLY A 147 19.48 -11.24 4.98
N GLN A 148 19.09 -10.14 4.33
CA GLN A 148 18.61 -8.92 5.00
C GLN A 148 17.16 -8.64 4.65
N ILE A 149 16.38 -8.27 5.68
CA ILE A 149 15.01 -7.82 5.55
C ILE A 149 14.89 -6.45 6.21
N VAL A 150 14.39 -5.47 5.48
CA VAL A 150 14.06 -4.14 6.02
C VAL A 150 12.57 -3.94 5.91
N ILE A 151 11.92 -3.64 7.02
CA ILE A 151 10.49 -3.37 7.10
C ILE A 151 10.31 -1.89 7.37
N THR A 152 9.57 -1.21 6.49
CA THR A 152 9.23 0.20 6.64
C THR A 152 7.73 0.33 6.84
N PRO A 153 7.24 0.69 8.03
CA PRO A 153 5.83 1.01 8.23
C PRO A 153 5.46 2.18 7.30
N THR A 154 4.34 2.09 6.59
CA THR A 154 3.88 3.15 5.69
C THR A 154 2.83 3.99 6.37
N PHE A 155 2.92 5.31 6.23
CA PHE A 155 1.94 6.25 6.79
C PHE A 155 1.28 7.05 5.68
N GLU A 156 -0.02 7.27 5.85
CA GLU A 156 -0.79 8.24 5.10
C GLU A 156 -0.96 9.52 5.90
N ARG A 157 -1.10 10.65 5.20
CA ARG A 157 -1.46 11.92 5.84
C ARG A 157 -2.98 12.02 5.99
N LEU A 158 -3.42 12.37 7.19
CA LEU A 158 -4.80 12.65 7.51
C LEU A 158 -5.23 13.98 6.90
N ALA A 159 -6.28 13.95 6.09
CA ALA A 159 -6.79 15.12 5.38
C ALA A 159 -7.56 16.09 6.30
N GLY A 160 -7.54 17.37 5.93
CA GLY A 160 -8.32 18.41 6.60
C GLY A 160 -8.02 18.53 8.09
N GLN A 161 -9.07 18.52 8.92
CA GLN A 161 -8.98 18.67 10.38
C GLN A 161 -8.83 17.34 11.13
N LEU A 162 -8.78 16.20 10.42
CA LEU A 162 -8.61 14.89 11.05
C LEU A 162 -7.26 14.80 11.79
N ARG A 163 -7.27 14.10 12.92
CA ARG A 163 -6.09 13.85 13.75
C ARG A 163 -6.11 12.41 14.24
N ALA A 164 -4.92 11.81 14.36
CA ALA A 164 -4.77 10.50 14.97
C ALA A 164 -5.21 10.59 16.43
N ARG A 165 -5.97 9.57 16.88
CA ARG A 165 -6.48 9.50 18.26
C ARG A 165 -5.35 9.48 19.30
N THR A 166 -4.22 8.87 18.95
CA THR A 166 -3.03 8.74 19.78
C THR A 166 -1.78 8.72 18.90
N ARG A 167 -0.66 9.23 19.45
CA ARG A 167 0.65 9.14 18.81
C ARG A 167 1.34 7.81 19.05
N GLU A 168 0.92 7.05 20.06
CA GLU A 168 1.40 5.70 20.30
C GLU A 168 0.44 4.68 19.68
N ASN A 169 0.97 3.79 18.85
CA ASN A 169 0.17 2.80 18.13
C ASN A 169 0.73 1.40 18.37
N VAL A 170 -0.17 0.44 18.57
CA VAL A 170 0.15 -1.00 18.53
C VAL A 170 -0.35 -1.56 17.21
N VAL A 171 0.55 -2.19 16.48
CA VAL A 171 0.37 -2.59 15.09
C VAL A 171 0.69 -4.06 14.94
N LEU A 172 -0.13 -4.77 14.17
CA LEU A 172 0.19 -6.10 13.65
C LEU A 172 0.39 -6.01 12.14
N ILE A 173 1.57 -6.39 11.67
CA ILE A 173 1.82 -6.59 10.24
C ILE A 173 1.94 -8.08 9.94
N THR A 174 1.45 -8.48 8.77
CA THR A 174 1.49 -9.88 8.33
C THR A 174 2.27 -9.99 7.04
N VAL A 175 3.35 -10.75 7.07
CA VAL A 175 4.09 -11.19 5.89
C VAL A 175 3.33 -12.37 5.28
N PRO A 176 2.91 -12.30 4.01
CA PRO A 176 2.16 -13.37 3.36
C PRO A 176 2.94 -14.70 3.33
N ALA A 177 2.21 -15.81 3.38
CA ALA A 177 2.78 -17.14 3.16
C ALA A 177 3.49 -17.22 1.80
N GLY A 178 4.66 -17.86 1.75
CA GLY A 178 5.46 -18.00 0.54
C GLY A 178 6.21 -16.74 0.11
N ALA A 179 6.08 -15.62 0.83
CA ALA A 179 6.77 -14.38 0.50
C ALA A 179 8.28 -14.44 0.82
N LEU A 180 8.67 -15.22 1.81
CA LEU A 180 10.06 -15.40 2.24
C LEU A 180 10.56 -16.80 1.84
N LYS A 181 11.77 -16.87 1.31
CA LYS A 181 12.43 -18.14 1.00
C LYS A 181 13.03 -18.74 2.28
N ALA A 182 13.31 -20.03 2.28
CA ALA A 182 14.03 -20.67 3.37
C ALA A 182 15.43 -20.06 3.51
N GLY A 183 15.86 -19.82 4.75
CA GLY A 183 17.13 -19.17 5.06
C GLY A 183 17.11 -18.39 6.38
N GLN A 184 18.26 -17.81 6.71
CA GLN A 184 18.43 -16.95 7.87
C GLN A 184 18.44 -15.48 7.44
N TYR A 185 17.67 -14.66 8.14
CA TYR A 185 17.50 -13.25 7.85
C TYR A 185 17.81 -12.38 9.07
N GLN A 186 18.51 -11.27 8.83
CA GLN A 186 18.57 -10.15 9.76
C GLN A 186 17.44 -9.17 9.42
N VAL A 187 16.46 -9.07 10.30
CA VAL A 187 15.28 -8.23 10.11
C VAL A 187 15.48 -6.91 10.85
N THR A 188 15.23 -5.80 10.17
CA THR A 188 15.22 -4.46 10.76
C THR A 188 13.86 -3.80 10.51
N LEU A 189 13.15 -3.47 11.58
CA LEU A 189 11.97 -2.61 11.55
C LEU A 189 12.40 -1.16 11.74
N ALA A 190 12.25 -0.37 10.68
CA ALA A 190 12.81 0.97 10.60
C ALA A 190 11.94 2.03 11.32
N GLY A 191 12.57 2.82 12.18
CA GLY A 191 12.04 4.07 12.73
C GLY A 191 12.98 5.23 12.45
N GLN A 192 12.56 6.48 12.59
CA GLN A 192 13.39 7.66 12.30
C GLN A 192 14.58 7.78 13.26
N ARG A 193 14.33 7.61 14.57
CA ARG A 193 15.33 7.76 15.62
C ARG A 193 15.80 6.42 16.17
N ILE A 194 14.85 5.50 16.40
CA ILE A 194 15.14 4.18 16.96
C ILE A 194 14.46 3.13 16.09
N SER A 195 15.27 2.19 15.60
CA SER A 195 14.83 0.98 14.91
C SER A 195 14.97 -0.23 15.84
N ARG A 196 14.30 -1.33 15.49
CA ARG A 196 14.46 -2.62 16.18
C ARG A 196 14.87 -3.69 15.18
N ALA A 197 15.74 -4.58 15.60
CA ALA A 197 16.20 -5.67 14.77
C ALA A 197 16.23 -7.00 15.53
N TRP A 198 16.11 -8.09 14.77
CA TRP A 198 16.13 -9.46 15.28
C TRP A 198 16.53 -10.43 14.16
N THR A 199 16.92 -11.65 14.57
CA THR A 199 17.21 -12.74 13.63
C THR A 199 15.95 -13.57 13.40
N LEU A 200 15.63 -13.85 12.13
CA LEU A 200 14.54 -14.73 11.71
C LEU A 200 15.09 -15.94 10.95
N HIS A 201 14.65 -17.14 11.31
CA HIS A 201 14.91 -18.37 10.57
C HIS A 201 13.66 -18.82 9.84
N VAL A 202 13.75 -18.95 8.52
CA VAL A 202 12.68 -19.47 7.66
C VAL A 202 13.04 -20.90 7.26
N ARG A 203 12.19 -21.87 7.63
CA ARG A 203 12.37 -23.30 7.32
C ARG A 203 11.56 -23.74 6.12
#